data_AF-W2TMT4-F1
#
_entry.id   AF-W2TMT4-F1
#
_cell.length_a   1.000
_cell.length_b   1.000
_cell.length_c   1.000
_cell.angle_alpha   90.00
_cell.angle_beta   90.00
_cell.angle_gamma   90.00
#
_symmetry.space_group_name_H-M   'P 1'
#
loop_
_entity.id
_entity.type
_entity.pdbx_description
1 polymer ?
#
loop_
_entity_poly.entity_id
_entity_poly.type
_entity_poly.pdbx_seq_one_letter_code
_entity_poly.pdbx_strand_id
1 'polypeptide(L)'
;MDDRSVLHYELGFYEKSGDNCYRGTLTFALRYDFIHRVLMLHVLRANHLPVEEKGRTVDPYVKMYLLPERRNHCKTRICKKTLDPDFNEMFSFDVAFNSLSGRMLQFTVYDFDRFTRHGLIGNVIMRDLFDKSDLYTWTEYTMQIVGSQEKNDFGDLLLYLMYSPNEQKLFVTVAKAYNLRPMDITGASDPYVKVEQVYRGKRVKLRKSTCKRANLNPVYHETLEYDLPMNQVAETNFLVQVMDWDRIGKDDLLGCCVLGKDSPTVEGRTQWENCFLALSHTDVNGQAALKAEANREGGVLRLEAMILRRMAGKPHVAQLLQSGKKELYSYIVMTLLGESLDEIFRQINKVCTVSTQVRIGINILFGIKQIHDVGFIHRDLKPANVALGHKSSAESRFLHIFDFGLAREFIVTDADGRTKMRRPRPCVHFRYANRRYTSV
;
A
#
# COMPACT_ATOMS: atom_id res chain seq x y z
N MET A 1 5.52 -26.15 19.12
CA MET A 1 4.35 -25.42 18.60
C MET A 1 4.92 -24.42 17.61
N ASP A 2 4.57 -24.58 16.35
CA ASP A 2 5.19 -23.91 15.20
C ASP A 2 4.75 -22.43 15.20
N ASP A 3 5.68 -21.52 15.49
CA ASP A 3 5.44 -20.10 15.78
C ASP A 3 5.42 -19.29 14.46
N ARG A 4 4.63 -19.75 13.48
CA ARG A 4 4.46 -19.06 12.20
C ARG A 4 3.47 -17.93 12.40
N SER A 5 3.94 -16.69 12.23
CA SER A 5 3.08 -15.51 12.24
C SER A 5 2.10 -15.58 11.06
N VAL A 6 0.85 -15.94 11.33
CA VAL A 6 -0.25 -15.83 10.37
C VAL A 6 -0.54 -14.33 10.19
N LEU A 7 -0.24 -13.80 9.01
CA LEU A 7 -0.65 -12.44 8.66
C LEU A 7 -2.02 -12.53 8.01
N HIS A 8 -3.03 -11.96 8.67
CA HIS A 8 -4.27 -11.62 7.98
C HIS A 8 -3.92 -10.56 6.94
N TYR A 9 -4.07 -10.91 5.67
CA TYR A 9 -3.88 -9.96 4.60
C TYR A 9 -5.03 -8.94 4.68
N GLU A 10 -4.75 -7.77 5.25
CA GLU A 10 -5.66 -6.64 5.17
C GLU A 10 -5.72 -6.20 3.70
N LEU A 11 -6.81 -6.59 3.03
CA LEU A 11 -7.25 -5.95 1.80
C LEU A 11 -7.49 -4.48 2.15
N GLY A 12 -6.45 -3.65 2.03
CA GLY A 12 -6.61 -2.20 2.07
C GLY A 12 -7.71 -1.83 1.09
N PHE A 13 -8.83 -1.39 1.67
CA PHE A 13 -10.08 -0.99 1.02
C PHE A 13 -10.96 -2.13 0.49
N TYR A 14 -11.68 -2.83 1.38
CA TYR A 14 -12.98 -3.44 1.07
C TYR A 14 -13.84 -3.58 2.34
N GLU A 15 -14.74 -2.62 2.56
CA GLU A 15 -16.09 -2.90 3.06
C GLU A 15 -17.05 -2.61 1.89
N LYS A 16 -17.04 -3.46 0.83
CA LYS A 16 -18.27 -3.57 0.03
C LYS A 16 -19.26 -4.26 0.96
N SER A 17 -20.21 -3.47 1.46
CA SER A 17 -21.32 -3.91 2.29
C SER A 17 -22.20 -4.91 1.53
N GLY A 18 -21.83 -6.19 1.61
CA GLY A 18 -22.57 -7.34 1.08
C GLY A 18 -21.85 -8.65 1.34
N ASP A 19 -22.22 -9.36 2.40
CA ASP A 19 -21.68 -10.70 2.78
C ASP A 19 -21.90 -11.80 1.71
N ASN A 20 -22.67 -11.52 0.65
CA ASN A 20 -23.12 -12.53 -0.32
C ASN A 20 -22.06 -13.02 -1.32
N CYS A 21 -20.90 -12.35 -1.42
CA CYS A 21 -19.86 -12.71 -2.40
C CYS A 21 -18.73 -13.57 -1.82
N TYR A 22 -18.65 -13.73 -0.50
CA TYR A 22 -17.61 -14.53 0.16
C TYR A 22 -17.93 -16.02 0.08
N ARG A 23 -16.98 -16.80 -0.43
CA ARG A 23 -17.11 -18.25 -0.69
C ARG A 23 -16.07 -19.05 0.10
N GLY A 24 -15.83 -18.65 1.35
CA GLY A 24 -14.82 -19.25 2.22
C GLY A 24 -13.47 -18.54 2.17
N THR A 25 -12.43 -19.19 2.69
CA THR A 25 -11.06 -18.64 2.74
C THR A 25 -10.06 -19.61 2.16
N LEU A 26 -8.94 -19.09 1.65
CA LEU A 26 -7.77 -19.85 1.23
C LEU A 26 -6.57 -19.44 2.08
N THR A 27 -5.88 -20.43 2.65
CA THR A 27 -4.63 -20.26 3.37
C THR A 27 -3.49 -20.80 2.53
N PHE A 28 -2.45 -19.99 2.35
CA PHE A 28 -1.24 -20.36 1.60
C PHE A 28 -0.02 -19.67 2.18
N ALA A 29 1.15 -20.26 2.00
CA ALA A 29 2.43 -19.66 2.39
C ALA A 29 3.27 -19.31 1.16
N LEU A 30 4.05 -18.25 1.28
CA LEU A 30 4.99 -17.83 0.25
C LEU A 30 6.40 -17.72 0.83
N ARG A 31 7.38 -18.03 -0.01
CA ARG A 31 8.77 -17.59 0.15
C ARG A 31 9.43 -17.45 -1.22
N TYR A 32 10.54 -16.77 -1.30
CA TYR A 32 11.42 -16.82 -2.46
C TYR A 32 12.62 -17.72 -2.19
N ASP A 33 12.88 -18.66 -3.09
CA ASP A 33 14.10 -19.46 -3.07
C ASP A 33 15.18 -18.73 -3.88
N PHE A 34 16.12 -18.09 -3.18
CA PHE A 34 17.20 -17.33 -3.80
C PHE A 34 18.26 -18.20 -4.50
N ILE A 35 18.38 -19.47 -4.10
CA ILE A 35 19.34 -20.41 -4.69
C ILE A 35 18.81 -20.85 -6.06
N HIS A 36 17.55 -21.29 -6.10
CA HIS A 36 16.92 -21.77 -7.32
C HIS A 36 16.29 -20.66 -8.17
N ARG A 37 16.21 -19.44 -7.63
CA ARG A 37 15.61 -18.24 -8.26
C ARG A 37 14.14 -18.43 -8.64
N VAL A 38 13.37 -19.02 -7.74
CA VAL A 38 11.94 -19.30 -7.94
C VAL A 38 11.10 -18.74 -6.79
N LEU A 39 9.89 -18.29 -7.11
CA LEU A 39 8.87 -18.00 -6.10
C LEU A 39 8.25 -19.33 -5.65
N MET A 40 8.43 -19.69 -4.39
CA MET A 40 7.86 -20.89 -3.79
C MET A 40 6.48 -20.56 -3.20
N LEU A 41 5.53 -21.43 -3.47
CA LEU A 41 4.16 -21.35 -3.01
C LEU A 41 3.80 -22.64 -2.30
N HIS A 42 3.28 -22.56 -1.08
CA HIS A 42 2.72 -23.68 -0.35
C HIS A 42 1.22 -23.46 -0.19
N VAL A 43 0.41 -24.17 -0.98
CA VAL A 43 -1.05 -24.13 -0.85
C VAL A 43 -1.42 -25.05 0.30
N LEU A 44 -1.86 -24.48 1.42
CA LEU A 44 -2.13 -25.21 2.66
C LEU A 44 -3.55 -25.78 2.62
N ARG A 45 -4.56 -24.93 2.76
CA ARG A 45 -5.96 -25.36 2.88
C ARG A 45 -6.95 -24.30 2.45
N ALA A 46 -8.17 -24.70 2.12
CA ALA A 46 -9.31 -23.79 2.06
C ALA A 46 -10.29 -24.13 3.18
N ASN A 47 -11.10 -23.16 3.60
CA ASN A 47 -12.09 -23.34 4.67
C ASN A 47 -13.45 -22.76 4.30
N HIS A 48 -14.51 -23.45 4.70
CA HIS A 48 -15.92 -23.06 4.54
C HIS A 48 -16.31 -22.78 3.08
N LEU A 49 -15.95 -23.68 2.15
CA LEU A 49 -16.40 -23.55 0.76
C LEU A 49 -17.93 -23.72 0.66
N PRO A 50 -18.59 -22.97 -0.25
CA PRO A 50 -20.04 -22.98 -0.38
C PRO A 50 -20.56 -24.28 -1.02
N VAL A 51 -21.84 -24.58 -0.77
CA VAL A 51 -22.59 -25.61 -1.52
C VAL A 51 -23.89 -24.99 -2.02
N GLU A 52 -24.18 -25.13 -3.31
CA GLU A 52 -25.41 -24.60 -3.91
C GLU A 52 -26.67 -25.42 -3.54
N GLU A 53 -26.51 -26.72 -3.27
CA GLU A 53 -27.59 -27.64 -2.88
C GLU A 53 -27.32 -28.35 -1.54
N LYS A 54 -28.29 -28.33 -0.62
CA LYS A 54 -28.15 -29.01 0.68
C LYS A 54 -27.87 -30.51 0.48
N GLY A 55 -26.73 -30.99 0.99
CA GLY A 55 -26.33 -32.40 0.94
C GLY A 55 -25.36 -32.76 -0.18
N ARG A 56 -25.05 -31.84 -1.09
CA ARG A 56 -23.95 -31.99 -2.05
C ARG A 56 -22.61 -31.65 -1.38
N THR A 57 -21.57 -32.35 -1.78
CA THR A 57 -20.18 -32.00 -1.43
C THR A 57 -19.47 -31.49 -2.68
N VAL A 58 -18.48 -30.61 -2.54
CA VAL A 58 -17.61 -30.20 -3.66
C VAL A 58 -16.35 -31.06 -3.71
N ASP A 59 -15.75 -31.16 -4.89
CA ASP A 59 -14.46 -31.79 -5.16
C ASP A 59 -13.41 -30.69 -5.48
N PRO A 60 -12.94 -29.91 -4.49
CA PRO A 60 -12.19 -28.70 -4.75
C PRO A 60 -10.76 -28.95 -5.25
N TYR A 61 -10.32 -28.10 -6.16
CA TYR A 61 -8.91 -27.92 -6.51
C TYR A 61 -8.61 -26.44 -6.82
N VAL A 62 -7.34 -26.05 -6.70
CA VAL A 62 -6.90 -24.66 -6.93
C VAL A 62 -6.00 -24.61 -8.16
N LYS A 63 -6.25 -23.64 -9.03
CA LYS A 63 -5.37 -23.28 -10.15
C LYS A 63 -4.70 -21.95 -9.84
N MET A 64 -3.39 -21.85 -10.03
CA MET A 64 -2.62 -20.64 -9.71
C MET A 64 -1.90 -20.07 -10.92
N TYR A 65 -1.86 -18.73 -11.00
CA TYR A 65 -1.16 -17.97 -12.03
C TYR A 65 -0.34 -16.84 -11.43
N LEU A 66 0.85 -16.61 -11.98
CA LEU A 66 1.66 -15.42 -11.70
C LEU A 66 1.43 -14.37 -12.79
N LEU A 67 0.46 -13.49 -12.57
CA LEU A 67 0.05 -12.47 -13.52
C LEU A 67 1.12 -11.37 -13.68
N PRO A 68 1.21 -10.71 -14.85
CA PRO A 68 0.27 -10.76 -15.99
C PRO A 68 0.42 -11.98 -16.91
N GLU A 69 1.44 -12.80 -16.74
CA GLU A 69 1.67 -13.98 -17.57
C GLU A 69 0.67 -15.09 -17.24
N ARG A 70 -0.06 -15.56 -18.26
CA ARG A 70 -1.06 -16.65 -18.11
C ARG A 70 -0.60 -17.99 -18.66
N ARG A 71 0.61 -18.06 -19.24
CA ARG A 71 1.13 -19.26 -19.90
C ARG A 71 1.51 -20.35 -18.91
N ASN A 72 2.19 -19.95 -17.83
CA ASN A 72 2.65 -20.86 -16.79
C ASN A 72 1.65 -20.86 -15.63
N HIS A 73 1.06 -22.03 -15.36
CA HIS A 73 0.13 -22.21 -14.26
C HIS A 73 0.43 -23.50 -13.53
N CYS A 74 0.15 -23.49 -12.24
CA CYS A 74 0.23 -24.67 -11.38
C CYS A 74 -1.19 -25.03 -10.92
N LYS A 75 -1.41 -26.29 -10.54
CA LYS A 75 -2.69 -26.74 -9.99
C LYS A 75 -2.49 -27.78 -8.90
N THR A 76 -3.35 -27.75 -7.89
CA THR A 76 -3.39 -28.78 -6.84
C THR A 76 -4.03 -30.06 -7.36
N ARG A 77 -3.88 -31.13 -6.59
CA ARG A 77 -4.75 -32.30 -6.70
C ARG A 77 -6.16 -31.94 -6.26
N ILE A 78 -7.09 -32.77 -6.73
CA ILE A 78 -8.51 -32.68 -6.38
C ILE A 78 -8.71 -33.35 -5.02
N CYS A 79 -9.23 -32.59 -4.05
CA CYS A 79 -9.70 -33.15 -2.78
C CYS A 79 -11.16 -33.57 -2.97
N LYS A 80 -11.51 -34.81 -2.63
CA LYS A 80 -12.88 -35.31 -2.87
C LYS A 80 -13.80 -35.01 -1.70
N LYS A 81 -15.01 -34.59 -2.00
CA LYS A 81 -16.16 -34.48 -1.09
C LYS A 81 -15.87 -33.70 0.20
N THR A 82 -15.33 -32.48 0.09
CA THR A 82 -14.94 -31.71 1.28
C THR A 82 -15.22 -30.20 1.21
N LEU A 83 -15.74 -29.68 2.33
CA LEU A 83 -15.88 -28.28 2.77
C LEU A 83 -14.56 -27.50 2.87
N ASP A 84 -13.57 -28.24 3.35
CA ASP A 84 -12.38 -27.73 4.00
C ASP A 84 -11.18 -28.54 3.52
N PRO A 85 -10.81 -28.43 2.23
CA PRO A 85 -9.73 -29.22 1.67
C PRO A 85 -8.39 -28.83 2.30
N ASP A 86 -7.65 -29.85 2.76
CA ASP A 86 -6.25 -29.74 3.13
C ASP A 86 -5.40 -30.19 1.93
N PHE A 87 -4.91 -29.22 1.16
CA PHE A 87 -4.12 -29.48 -0.03
C PHE A 87 -2.70 -29.89 0.38
N ASN A 88 -2.06 -29.06 1.21
CA ASN A 88 -0.68 -29.19 1.67
C ASN A 88 0.32 -29.50 0.53
N GLU A 89 0.24 -28.73 -0.57
CA GLU A 89 1.06 -28.92 -1.77
C GLU A 89 1.98 -27.73 -2.05
N MET A 90 3.22 -28.01 -2.46
CA MET A 90 4.21 -27.00 -2.83
C MET A 90 4.35 -26.87 -4.35
N PHE A 91 4.47 -25.63 -4.81
CA PHE A 91 4.65 -25.24 -6.21
C PHE A 91 5.75 -24.18 -6.30
N SER A 92 6.24 -23.95 -7.51
CA SER A 92 7.19 -22.88 -7.80
C SER A 92 6.85 -22.19 -9.12
N PHE A 93 7.08 -20.89 -9.18
CA PHE A 93 7.09 -20.12 -10.41
C PHE A 93 8.51 -19.64 -10.71
N ASP A 94 8.97 -19.89 -11.94
CA ASP A 94 10.27 -19.41 -12.43
C ASP A 94 10.19 -17.90 -12.69
N VAL A 95 10.70 -17.12 -11.76
CA VAL A 95 10.69 -15.65 -11.84
C VAL A 95 11.85 -15.09 -11.02
N ALA A 96 12.63 -14.19 -11.63
CA ALA A 96 13.70 -13.51 -10.91
C ALA A 96 13.14 -12.59 -9.81
N PHE A 97 13.82 -12.50 -8.67
CA PHE A 97 13.35 -11.76 -7.50
C PHE A 97 13.01 -10.30 -7.81
N ASN A 98 13.86 -9.63 -8.60
CA ASN A 98 13.65 -8.26 -9.03
C ASN A 98 12.47 -8.08 -10.00
N SER A 99 12.06 -9.15 -10.67
CA SER A 99 10.94 -9.18 -11.62
C SER A 99 9.59 -9.49 -10.97
N LEU A 100 9.57 -9.67 -9.64
CA LEU A 100 8.34 -9.83 -8.85
C LEU A 100 7.61 -8.50 -8.62
N SER A 101 8.30 -7.36 -8.75
CA SER A 101 7.69 -6.04 -8.65
C SER A 101 6.57 -5.89 -9.69
N GLY A 102 5.38 -5.49 -9.24
CA GLY A 102 4.20 -5.35 -10.10
C GLY A 102 3.50 -6.65 -10.50
N ARG A 103 4.03 -7.83 -10.11
CA ARG A 103 3.35 -9.12 -10.31
C ARG A 103 2.19 -9.30 -9.32
N MET A 104 1.27 -10.17 -9.69
CA MET A 104 0.22 -10.64 -8.79
C MET A 104 0.15 -12.15 -8.79
N LEU A 105 -0.23 -12.70 -7.65
CA LEU A 105 -0.53 -14.11 -7.55
C LEU A 105 -2.06 -14.30 -7.51
N GLN A 106 -2.57 -14.98 -8.52
CA GLN A 106 -3.99 -15.34 -8.61
C GLN A 106 -4.16 -16.81 -8.27
N PHE A 107 -5.16 -17.10 -7.44
CA PHE A 107 -5.69 -18.43 -7.19
C PHE A 107 -7.14 -18.47 -7.67
N THR A 108 -7.50 -19.53 -8.38
CA THR A 108 -8.87 -19.80 -8.80
C THR A 108 -9.27 -21.16 -8.26
N VAL A 109 -10.30 -21.18 -7.42
CA VAL A 109 -10.81 -22.37 -6.75
C VAL A 109 -11.98 -22.93 -7.56
N TYR A 110 -11.94 -24.21 -7.89
CA TYR A 110 -12.93 -24.89 -8.71
C TYR A 110 -13.50 -26.11 -7.99
N ASP A 111 -14.77 -26.42 -8.25
CA ASP A 111 -15.41 -27.72 -8.02
C ASP A 111 -15.18 -28.61 -9.25
N PHE A 112 -14.46 -29.72 -9.08
CA PHE A 112 -14.20 -30.65 -10.16
C PHE A 112 -15.46 -31.43 -10.53
N ASP A 113 -15.75 -31.52 -11.83
CA ASP A 113 -16.80 -32.38 -12.37
C ASP A 113 -16.20 -33.26 -13.48
N ARG A 114 -16.51 -34.56 -13.45
CA ARG A 114 -15.95 -35.54 -14.40
C ARG A 114 -16.58 -35.45 -15.79
N PHE A 115 -17.85 -35.04 -15.88
CA PHE A 115 -18.66 -35.14 -17.08
C PHE A 115 -19.03 -33.76 -17.66
N THR A 116 -19.00 -32.72 -16.84
CA THR A 116 -19.38 -31.36 -17.21
C THR A 116 -18.27 -30.35 -16.95
N ARG A 117 -18.53 -29.07 -17.25
CA ARG A 117 -17.58 -28.00 -16.96
C ARG A 117 -17.44 -27.84 -15.45
N HIS A 118 -16.20 -27.74 -14.98
CA HIS A 118 -15.91 -27.55 -13.56
C HIS A 118 -16.56 -26.26 -13.05
N GLY A 119 -17.21 -26.35 -11.89
CA GLY A 119 -17.87 -25.22 -11.24
C GLY A 119 -16.83 -24.23 -10.72
N LEU A 120 -16.96 -22.95 -11.04
CA LEU A 120 -16.11 -21.93 -10.44
C LEU A 120 -16.63 -21.62 -9.03
N ILE A 121 -15.79 -21.84 -8.01
CA ILE A 121 -16.13 -21.48 -6.63
C ILE A 121 -15.77 -20.02 -6.39
N GLY A 122 -14.57 -19.60 -6.79
CA GLY A 122 -14.15 -18.21 -6.63
C GLY A 122 -12.67 -17.96 -6.88
N ASN A 123 -12.21 -16.76 -6.58
CA ASN A 123 -10.85 -16.30 -6.81
C ASN A 123 -10.26 -15.65 -5.57
N VAL A 124 -8.94 -15.74 -5.44
CA VAL A 124 -8.12 -14.98 -4.51
C VAL A 124 -7.03 -14.29 -5.32
N ILE A 125 -6.83 -12.99 -5.12
CA ILE A 125 -5.79 -12.24 -5.83
C ILE A 125 -4.95 -11.47 -4.82
N MET A 126 -3.70 -11.91 -4.65
CA MET A 126 -2.70 -11.17 -3.91
C MET A 126 -2.10 -10.11 -4.83
N ARG A 127 -2.62 -8.89 -4.71
CA ARG A 127 -2.15 -7.70 -5.40
C ARG A 127 -0.82 -7.26 -4.81
N ASP A 128 0.05 -6.71 -5.64
CA ASP A 128 1.35 -6.16 -5.21
C ASP A 128 2.15 -7.20 -4.41
N LEU A 129 2.25 -8.41 -4.98
CA LEU A 129 2.83 -9.60 -4.36
C LEU A 129 4.14 -9.27 -3.64
N PHE A 130 5.03 -8.53 -4.29
CA PHE A 130 6.32 -8.16 -3.73
C PHE A 130 6.22 -7.20 -2.53
N ASP A 131 5.31 -6.22 -2.56
CA ASP A 131 5.20 -5.18 -1.54
C ASP A 131 4.47 -5.66 -0.29
N LYS A 132 3.53 -6.61 -0.47
CA LYS A 132 2.67 -7.12 0.59
C LYS A 132 3.11 -8.47 1.16
N SER A 133 4.16 -9.07 0.60
CA SER A 133 4.71 -10.33 1.11
C SER A 133 6.06 -10.16 1.77
N ASP A 134 6.31 -10.91 2.84
CA ASP A 134 7.68 -11.19 3.28
C ASP A 134 8.12 -12.50 2.64
N LEU A 135 8.98 -12.40 1.62
CA LEU A 135 9.44 -13.55 0.84
C LEU A 135 10.77 -14.12 1.35
N TYR A 136 11.39 -13.53 2.37
CA TYR A 136 12.68 -14.02 2.89
C TYR A 136 12.52 -15.24 3.79
N THR A 137 11.36 -15.36 4.43
CA THR A 137 10.95 -16.52 5.22
C THR A 137 9.64 -17.06 4.68
N TRP A 138 9.28 -18.28 5.09
CA TRP A 138 7.92 -18.76 4.88
C TRP A 138 6.94 -17.86 5.65
N THR A 139 6.05 -17.21 4.92
CA THR A 139 5.02 -16.35 5.50
C THR A 139 3.66 -16.84 5.06
N GLU A 140 2.77 -17.07 6.03
CA GLU A 140 1.42 -17.58 5.80
C GLU A 140 0.41 -16.44 5.67
N TYR A 141 -0.48 -16.58 4.69
CA TYR A 141 -1.55 -15.66 4.35
C TYR A 141 -2.88 -16.40 4.32
N THR A 142 -3.88 -15.85 5.00
CA THR A 142 -5.28 -16.28 4.85
C THR A 142 -6.05 -15.16 4.14
N MET A 143 -6.68 -15.49 3.00
CA MET A 143 -7.42 -14.54 2.18
C MET A 143 -8.83 -15.06 1.87
N GLN A 144 -9.78 -14.13 1.73
CA GLN A 144 -11.16 -14.46 1.36
C GLN A 144 -11.24 -14.91 -0.10
N ILE A 145 -11.95 -16.01 -0.34
CA ILE A 145 -12.31 -16.48 -1.68
C ILE A 145 -13.54 -15.69 -2.12
N VAL A 146 -13.40 -14.95 -3.21
CA VAL A 146 -14.48 -14.13 -3.76
C VAL A 146 -15.12 -14.86 -4.94
N GLY A 147 -16.43 -15.10 -4.87
CA GLY A 147 -17.19 -15.80 -5.90
C GLY A 147 -17.31 -15.03 -7.23
N SER A 148 -18.14 -15.55 -8.13
CA SER A 148 -18.49 -14.85 -9.37
C SER A 148 -19.03 -13.45 -9.07
N GLN A 149 -18.64 -12.49 -9.90
CA GLN A 149 -19.11 -11.10 -9.82
C GLN A 149 -20.63 -11.09 -9.77
N GLU A 150 -21.20 -10.51 -8.71
CA GLU A 150 -22.62 -10.17 -8.72
C GLU A 150 -22.92 -9.22 -9.89
N LYS A 151 -24.20 -9.07 -10.25
CA LYS A 151 -24.66 -8.09 -11.26
C LYS A 151 -24.13 -6.67 -11.03
N ASN A 152 -23.62 -6.34 -9.83
CA ASN A 152 -23.07 -5.05 -9.45
C ASN A 152 -21.55 -5.04 -9.13
N ASP A 153 -20.81 -6.15 -9.30
CA ASP A 153 -19.34 -6.13 -9.21
C ASP A 153 -18.70 -5.87 -10.58
N PHE A 154 -18.16 -4.68 -10.79
CA PHE A 154 -17.63 -4.21 -12.08
C PHE A 154 -16.09 -4.31 -12.17
N GLY A 155 -15.45 -4.84 -11.14
CA GLY A 155 -14.00 -4.85 -10.98
C GLY A 155 -13.46 -3.61 -10.26
N ASP A 156 -12.14 -3.56 -10.13
CA ASP A 156 -11.43 -2.46 -9.47
C ASP A 156 -10.47 -1.76 -10.41
N LEU A 157 -10.31 -0.45 -10.24
CA LEU A 157 -9.32 0.35 -10.93
C LEU A 157 -8.39 1.03 -9.90
N LEU A 158 -7.09 0.80 -10.03
CA LEU A 158 -6.07 1.45 -9.21
C LEU A 158 -5.57 2.72 -9.92
N LEU A 159 -5.72 3.85 -9.22
CA LEU A 159 -5.33 5.18 -9.68
C LEU A 159 -4.39 5.84 -8.67
N TYR A 160 -3.47 6.67 -9.15
CA TYR A 160 -2.69 7.60 -8.33
C TYR A 160 -2.90 9.03 -8.78
N LEU A 161 -3.00 9.94 -7.81
CA LEU A 161 -3.11 11.38 -8.05
C LEU A 161 -1.88 12.09 -7.53
N MET A 162 -1.40 13.05 -8.31
CA MET A 162 -0.33 13.97 -7.92
C MET A 162 -0.66 15.35 -8.47
N TYR A 163 -0.59 16.37 -7.62
CA TYR A 163 -0.78 17.75 -8.03
C TYR A 163 0.54 18.52 -7.94
N SER A 164 0.84 19.31 -8.96
CA SER A 164 1.97 20.25 -8.97
C SER A 164 1.42 21.68 -8.84
N PRO A 165 1.57 22.35 -7.67
CA PRO A 165 1.14 23.73 -7.50
C PRO A 165 1.89 24.71 -8.40
N ASN A 166 3.18 24.46 -8.62
CA ASN A 166 4.05 25.31 -9.44
C ASN A 166 3.61 25.30 -10.91
N GLU A 167 3.27 24.12 -11.43
CA GLU A 167 2.80 23.97 -12.80
C GLU A 167 1.28 24.17 -12.95
N GLN A 168 0.55 24.22 -11.84
CA GLN A 168 -0.91 24.21 -11.79
C GLN A 168 -1.51 23.04 -12.59
N LYS A 169 -0.96 21.84 -12.36
CA LYS A 169 -1.35 20.62 -13.09
C LYS A 169 -1.67 19.47 -12.17
N LEU A 170 -2.66 18.69 -12.57
CA LEU A 170 -2.98 17.40 -11.97
C LEU A 170 -2.50 16.27 -12.89
N PHE A 171 -1.78 15.33 -12.31
CA PHE A 171 -1.32 14.10 -12.93
C PHE A 171 -2.14 12.93 -12.40
N VAL A 172 -2.90 12.29 -13.28
CA VAL A 172 -3.71 11.11 -12.97
C VAL A 172 -3.03 9.89 -13.56
N THR A 173 -2.41 9.06 -12.71
CA THR A 173 -1.76 7.82 -13.14
C THR A 173 -2.77 6.68 -13.13
N VAL A 174 -3.10 6.16 -14.31
CA VAL A 174 -3.85 4.93 -14.48
C VAL A 174 -2.86 3.77 -14.32
N ALA A 175 -2.91 3.07 -13.18
CA ALA A 175 -1.93 2.03 -12.89
C ALA A 175 -2.36 0.69 -13.48
N LYS A 176 -3.47 0.14 -13.01
CA LYS A 176 -3.96 -1.20 -13.38
C LYS A 176 -5.41 -1.37 -12.98
N ALA A 177 -6.09 -2.32 -13.61
CA ALA A 177 -7.42 -2.75 -13.21
C ALA A 177 -7.43 -4.25 -12.92
N TYR A 178 -8.44 -4.70 -12.18
CA TYR A 178 -8.56 -6.08 -11.72
C TYR A 178 -9.98 -6.56 -11.80
N ASN A 179 -10.13 -7.83 -12.16
CA ASN A 179 -11.42 -8.51 -12.18
C ASN A 179 -12.45 -7.69 -12.98
N LEU A 180 -12.08 -7.18 -14.15
CA LEU A 180 -13.05 -6.51 -15.02
C LEU A 180 -14.07 -7.54 -15.54
N ARG A 181 -15.27 -7.07 -15.89
CA ARG A 181 -16.29 -7.91 -16.51
C ARG A 181 -15.86 -8.34 -17.91
N PRO A 182 -16.10 -9.60 -18.30
CA PRO A 182 -16.07 -9.98 -19.69
C PRO A 182 -17.33 -9.47 -20.39
N MET A 183 -17.19 -8.67 -21.45
CA MET A 183 -18.31 -8.25 -22.29
C MET A 183 -18.26 -8.89 -23.68
N ASP A 184 -17.08 -9.31 -24.14
CA ASP A 184 -16.94 -9.96 -25.44
C ASP A 184 -17.47 -11.40 -25.42
N ILE A 185 -17.94 -11.85 -26.58
CA ILE A 185 -18.32 -13.25 -26.86
C ILE A 185 -17.17 -14.23 -26.54
N THR A 186 -15.92 -13.75 -26.60
CA THR A 186 -14.71 -14.54 -26.29
C THR A 186 -14.52 -14.82 -24.79
N GLY A 187 -15.32 -14.19 -23.92
CA GLY A 187 -15.19 -14.30 -22.46
C GLY A 187 -14.08 -13.42 -21.87
N ALA A 188 -13.67 -12.37 -22.58
CA ALA A 188 -12.73 -11.34 -22.13
C ALA A 188 -13.29 -9.93 -22.45
N SER A 189 -12.45 -8.91 -22.27
CA SER A 189 -12.70 -7.53 -22.70
C SER A 189 -11.38 -6.91 -23.18
N ASP A 190 -11.47 -5.87 -23.99
CA ASP A 190 -10.39 -5.04 -24.52
C ASP A 190 -10.32 -3.67 -23.79
N PRO A 191 -10.04 -3.63 -22.46
CA PRO A 191 -10.26 -2.43 -21.68
C PRO A 191 -9.31 -1.27 -21.98
N TYR A 192 -9.85 -0.05 -21.89
CA TYR A 192 -9.12 1.20 -21.80
C TYR A 192 -9.81 2.16 -20.82
N VAL A 193 -9.09 3.18 -20.33
CA VAL A 193 -9.61 4.13 -19.34
C VAL A 193 -9.78 5.50 -19.97
N LYS A 194 -10.98 6.08 -19.88
CA LYS A 194 -11.28 7.48 -20.17
C LYS A 194 -11.26 8.28 -18.87
N VAL A 195 -10.60 9.42 -18.86
CA VAL A 195 -10.61 10.36 -17.73
C VAL A 195 -11.05 11.73 -18.22
N GLU A 196 -12.21 12.18 -17.74
CA GLU A 196 -12.86 13.44 -18.13
C GLU A 196 -12.80 14.46 -16.99
N GLN A 197 -12.16 15.59 -17.23
CA GLN A 197 -12.19 16.75 -16.33
C GLN A 197 -13.54 17.48 -16.47
N VAL A 198 -14.23 17.68 -15.36
CA VAL A 198 -15.52 18.36 -15.25
C VAL A 198 -15.37 19.55 -14.32
N TYR A 199 -15.53 20.76 -14.85
CA TYR A 199 -15.45 22.02 -14.09
C TYR A 199 -16.81 22.71 -14.07
N ARG A 200 -17.33 23.02 -12.87
CA ARG A 200 -18.68 23.61 -12.70
C ARG A 200 -19.77 22.84 -13.46
N GLY A 201 -19.69 21.50 -13.42
CA GLY A 201 -20.62 20.61 -14.11
C GLY A 201 -20.44 20.49 -15.63
N LYS A 202 -19.50 21.22 -16.26
CA LYS A 202 -19.22 21.13 -17.70
C LYS A 202 -17.99 20.30 -17.98
N ARG A 203 -18.06 19.41 -18.97
CA ARG A 203 -16.91 18.63 -19.44
C ARG A 203 -15.93 19.54 -20.17
N VAL A 204 -14.68 19.56 -19.72
CA VAL A 204 -13.64 20.47 -20.22
C VAL A 204 -12.59 19.73 -21.05
N LYS A 205 -12.07 18.61 -20.53
CA LYS A 205 -10.94 17.90 -21.14
C LYS A 205 -11.08 16.40 -20.96
N LEU A 206 -10.88 15.64 -22.04
CA LEU A 206 -10.86 14.18 -22.03
C LEU A 206 -9.46 13.68 -22.41
N ARG A 207 -8.94 12.70 -21.67
CA ARG A 207 -7.78 11.89 -22.05
C ARG A 207 -8.13 10.40 -21.95
N LYS A 208 -7.40 9.57 -22.67
CA LYS A 208 -7.57 8.12 -22.70
C LYS A 208 -6.23 7.42 -22.46
N SER A 209 -6.25 6.27 -21.79
CA SER A 209 -5.12 5.34 -21.77
C SER A 209 -5.06 4.51 -23.06
N THR A 210 -3.98 3.72 -23.21
CA THR A 210 -3.94 2.66 -24.21
C THR A 210 -4.95 1.56 -23.90
N CYS A 211 -5.44 0.89 -24.95
CA CYS A 211 -6.32 -0.28 -24.87
C CYS A 211 -5.48 -1.56 -24.69
N LYS A 212 -5.92 -2.45 -23.81
CA LYS A 212 -5.28 -3.75 -23.55
C LYS A 212 -6.19 -4.88 -24.01
N ARG A 213 -5.82 -5.57 -25.09
CA ARG A 213 -6.67 -6.60 -25.69
C ARG A 213 -6.84 -7.84 -24.82
N ALA A 214 -8.06 -8.39 -24.80
CA ALA A 214 -8.49 -9.63 -24.17
C ALA A 214 -7.94 -9.81 -22.74
N ASN A 215 -8.03 -8.75 -21.93
CA ASN A 215 -7.38 -8.68 -20.62
C ASN A 215 -8.28 -8.09 -19.54
N LEU A 216 -8.80 -8.95 -18.66
CA LEU A 216 -9.62 -8.54 -17.51
C LEU A 216 -8.82 -7.99 -16.31
N ASN A 217 -7.48 -7.99 -16.39
CA ASN A 217 -6.58 -7.49 -15.35
C ASN A 217 -5.47 -6.63 -15.97
N PRO A 218 -5.82 -5.57 -16.71
CA PRO A 218 -4.87 -4.79 -17.48
C PRO A 218 -3.91 -4.00 -16.59
N VAL A 219 -2.66 -3.88 -17.03
CA VAL A 219 -1.64 -3.02 -16.43
C VAL A 219 -1.29 -1.91 -17.43
N TYR A 220 -1.48 -0.65 -17.03
CA TYR A 220 -1.30 0.52 -17.88
C TYR A 220 -0.02 1.27 -17.52
N HIS A 221 0.11 1.71 -16.26
CA HIS A 221 1.17 2.62 -15.78
C HIS A 221 1.30 3.90 -16.63
N GLU A 222 0.16 4.48 -17.01
CA GLU A 222 0.10 5.66 -17.87
C GLU A 222 -0.34 6.88 -17.08
N THR A 223 0.37 7.99 -17.22
CA THR A 223 0.06 9.26 -16.56
C THR A 223 -0.64 10.21 -17.52
N LEU A 224 -1.85 10.63 -17.16
CA LEU A 224 -2.67 11.58 -17.90
C LEU A 224 -2.59 12.95 -17.23
N GLU A 225 -2.24 13.97 -18.00
CA GLU A 225 -1.96 15.32 -17.50
C GLU A 225 -3.10 16.30 -17.81
N TYR A 226 -3.46 17.10 -16.79
CA TYR A 226 -4.54 18.07 -16.83
C TYR A 226 -4.11 19.41 -16.24
N ASP A 227 -4.50 20.48 -16.91
CA ASP A 227 -4.34 21.83 -16.39
C ASP A 227 -5.42 22.05 -15.32
N LEU A 228 -5.02 22.37 -14.10
CA LEU A 228 -5.89 22.57 -12.97
C LEU A 228 -5.35 23.69 -12.07
N PRO A 229 -5.74 24.95 -12.34
CA PRO A 229 -5.45 26.08 -11.46
C PRO A 229 -5.96 25.84 -10.03
N MET A 230 -5.19 26.26 -9.03
CA MET A 230 -5.50 25.98 -7.61
C MET A 230 -6.86 26.55 -7.19
N ASN A 231 -7.25 27.71 -7.75
CA ASN A 231 -8.55 28.33 -7.49
C ASN A 231 -9.74 27.57 -8.12
N GLN A 232 -9.51 26.61 -9.01
CA GLN A 232 -10.53 25.78 -9.65
C GLN A 232 -10.69 24.40 -9.01
N VAL A 233 -9.76 23.99 -8.14
CA VAL A 233 -9.74 22.66 -7.51
C VAL A 233 -11.07 22.35 -6.79
N ALA A 234 -11.62 23.32 -6.06
CA ALA A 234 -12.84 23.12 -5.27
C ALA A 234 -14.10 22.88 -6.12
N GLU A 235 -14.08 23.23 -7.40
CA GLU A 235 -15.21 23.16 -8.32
C GLU A 235 -14.95 22.18 -9.49
N THR A 236 -13.84 21.44 -9.43
CA THR A 236 -13.44 20.46 -10.44
C THR A 236 -13.64 19.04 -9.91
N ASN A 237 -14.23 18.20 -10.74
CA ASN A 237 -14.33 16.76 -10.56
C ASN A 237 -13.74 16.05 -11.79
N PHE A 238 -13.33 14.80 -11.62
CA PHE A 238 -12.84 13.93 -12.69
C PHE A 238 -13.71 12.69 -12.78
N LEU A 239 -14.36 12.50 -13.92
CA LEU A 239 -15.11 11.28 -14.23
C LEU A 239 -14.16 10.28 -14.89
N VAL A 240 -13.92 9.16 -14.21
CA VAL A 240 -13.09 8.06 -14.71
C VAL A 240 -14.00 6.94 -15.17
N GLN A 241 -13.79 6.45 -16.39
CA GLN A 241 -14.60 5.39 -16.99
C GLN A 241 -13.68 4.32 -17.56
N VAL A 242 -13.89 3.07 -17.14
CA VAL A 242 -13.28 1.90 -17.78
C VAL A 242 -14.24 1.47 -18.89
N MET A 243 -13.74 1.46 -20.11
CA MET A 243 -14.49 1.13 -21.32
C MET A 243 -13.97 -0.19 -21.88
N ASP A 244 -14.83 -0.97 -22.51
CA ASP A 244 -14.47 -2.06 -23.39
C ASP A 244 -14.38 -1.54 -24.83
N TRP A 245 -13.30 -1.82 -25.53
CA TRP A 245 -13.18 -1.40 -26.93
C TRP A 245 -13.79 -2.45 -27.84
N ASP A 246 -14.79 -2.04 -28.64
CA ASP A 246 -15.45 -2.94 -29.57
C ASP A 246 -14.96 -2.73 -31.00
N ARG A 247 -14.66 -3.84 -31.68
CA ARG A 247 -14.26 -3.79 -33.10
C ARG A 247 -15.36 -3.25 -34.01
N ILE A 248 -16.62 -3.53 -33.66
CA ILE A 248 -17.81 -3.17 -34.41
C ILE A 248 -18.84 -2.63 -33.43
N GLY A 249 -19.30 -1.40 -33.67
CA GLY A 249 -20.29 -0.76 -32.81
C GLY A 249 -19.67 0.28 -31.88
N LYS A 250 -20.32 0.54 -30.76
CA LYS A 250 -19.91 1.53 -29.77
C LYS A 250 -19.36 0.81 -28.55
N ASP A 251 -18.18 1.23 -28.12
CA ASP A 251 -17.53 0.80 -26.88
C ASP A 251 -18.48 0.75 -25.67
N ASP A 252 -18.52 -0.40 -25.01
CA ASP A 252 -19.30 -0.65 -23.80
C ASP A 252 -18.65 -0.07 -22.53
N LEU A 253 -19.48 0.42 -21.60
CA LEU A 253 -19.00 0.90 -20.30
C LEU A 253 -18.87 -0.28 -19.33
N LEU A 254 -17.64 -0.57 -18.90
CA LEU A 254 -17.38 -1.61 -17.88
C LEU A 254 -17.65 -1.09 -16.46
N GLY A 255 -17.28 0.15 -16.19
CA GLY A 255 -17.49 0.78 -14.87
C GLY A 255 -17.01 2.21 -14.83
N CYS A 256 -17.38 2.95 -13.78
CA CYS A 256 -16.94 4.32 -13.60
C CYS A 256 -16.76 4.69 -12.12
N CYS A 257 -15.95 5.71 -11.87
CA CYS A 257 -15.84 6.37 -10.58
C CYS A 257 -15.63 7.87 -10.78
N VAL A 258 -15.83 8.64 -9.72
CA VAL A 258 -15.61 10.09 -9.72
C VAL A 258 -14.54 10.42 -8.69
N LEU A 259 -13.59 11.27 -9.05
CA LEU A 259 -12.59 11.85 -8.15
C LEU A 259 -12.90 13.34 -8.02
N GLY A 260 -12.93 13.85 -6.80
CA GLY A 260 -13.32 15.23 -6.55
C GLY A 260 -14.06 15.39 -5.23
N LYS A 261 -14.27 16.64 -4.83
CA LYS A 261 -15.01 16.98 -3.60
C LYS A 261 -16.43 16.42 -3.62
N ASP A 262 -17.06 16.42 -4.80
CA ASP A 262 -18.43 15.94 -4.98
C ASP A 262 -18.48 14.46 -5.39
N SER A 263 -17.39 13.72 -5.22
CA SER A 263 -17.39 12.28 -5.47
C SER A 263 -18.47 11.61 -4.62
N PRO A 264 -19.28 10.68 -5.17
CA PRO A 264 -20.32 10.00 -4.42
C PRO A 264 -19.73 9.03 -3.38
N THR A 265 -18.52 8.51 -3.61
CA THR A 265 -17.87 7.55 -2.72
C THR A 265 -16.93 8.25 -1.72
N VAL A 266 -16.80 7.68 -0.52
CA VAL A 266 -15.90 8.22 0.51
C VAL A 266 -14.45 8.15 0.00
N GLU A 267 -14.10 7.04 -0.64
CA GLU A 267 -12.76 6.77 -1.17
C GLU A 267 -12.35 7.81 -2.21
N GLY A 268 -13.27 8.18 -3.12
CA GLY A 268 -13.01 9.18 -4.14
C GLY A 268 -12.81 10.58 -3.54
N ARG A 269 -13.55 10.92 -2.48
CA ARG A 269 -13.37 12.17 -1.73
C ARG A 269 -12.06 12.18 -0.96
N THR A 270 -11.77 11.14 -0.18
CA THR A 270 -10.54 11.03 0.62
C THR A 270 -9.30 11.01 -0.25
N GLN A 271 -9.31 10.28 -1.38
CA GLN A 271 -8.17 10.28 -2.32
C GLN A 271 -7.95 11.67 -2.93
N TRP A 272 -9.02 12.38 -3.27
CA TRP A 272 -8.95 13.75 -3.76
C TRP A 272 -8.37 14.68 -2.70
N GLU A 273 -8.93 14.69 -1.49
CA GLU A 273 -8.45 15.50 -0.36
C GLU A 273 -6.98 15.22 -0.07
N ASN A 274 -6.58 13.95 0.04
CA ASN A 274 -5.19 13.56 0.29
C ASN A 274 -4.20 14.08 -0.76
N CYS A 275 -4.61 14.16 -2.03
CA CYS A 275 -3.79 14.72 -3.11
C CYS A 275 -3.40 16.18 -2.83
N PHE A 276 -4.29 16.95 -2.18
CA PHE A 276 -4.07 18.36 -1.85
C PHE A 276 -3.65 18.57 -0.39
N LEU A 277 -3.90 17.63 0.53
CA LEU A 277 -3.39 17.66 1.90
C LEU A 277 -1.88 17.50 1.95
N ALA A 278 -1.26 16.75 1.02
CA ALA A 278 0.19 16.71 0.91
C ALA A 278 0.80 18.12 0.72
N LEU A 279 0.03 19.06 0.16
CA LEU A 279 0.45 20.44 -0.09
C LEU A 279 0.50 21.31 1.18
N SER A 280 -0.21 20.94 2.26
CA SER A 280 -0.09 21.65 3.55
C SER A 280 1.15 21.25 4.33
N HIS A 281 1.81 20.15 3.93
CA HIS A 281 3.00 19.60 4.58
C HIS A 281 4.26 19.61 3.69
N THR A 282 4.12 19.96 2.41
CA THR A 282 5.22 20.45 1.57
C THR A 282 5.43 21.93 1.80
N ASP A 283 6.65 22.42 1.57
CA ASP A 283 6.87 23.87 1.64
C ASP A 283 6.08 24.62 0.53
N VAL A 284 6.06 25.94 0.59
CA VAL A 284 5.30 26.80 -0.36
C VAL A 284 5.72 26.61 -1.82
N ASN A 285 6.88 26.00 -2.07
CA ASN A 285 7.43 25.72 -3.39
C ASN A 285 7.27 24.23 -3.80
N GLY A 286 6.58 23.41 -3.01
CA GLY A 286 6.42 21.97 -3.24
C GLY A 286 7.68 21.15 -2.93
N GLN A 287 8.64 21.70 -2.20
CA GLN A 287 9.88 21.02 -1.83
C GLN A 287 9.66 20.09 -0.62
N ALA A 288 10.40 19.00 -0.62
CA ALA A 288 10.38 17.97 0.40
C ALA A 288 11.80 17.44 0.65
N ALA A 289 12.02 16.88 1.84
CA ALA A 289 13.25 16.18 2.17
C ALA A 289 13.15 14.72 1.70
N LEU A 290 14.09 14.28 0.88
CA LEU A 290 14.23 12.88 0.45
C LEU A 290 15.39 12.23 1.22
N LYS A 291 15.11 11.11 1.89
CA LYS A 291 16.13 10.22 2.42
C LYS A 291 16.05 8.89 1.68
N ALA A 292 17.17 8.42 1.14
CA ALA A 292 17.24 7.16 0.41
C ALA A 292 18.40 6.31 0.93
N GLU A 293 18.16 5.01 1.08
CA GLU A 293 19.14 4.03 1.55
C GLU A 293 19.19 2.85 0.59
N ALA A 294 20.39 2.35 0.27
CA ALA A 294 20.54 1.14 -0.52
C ALA A 294 19.84 -0.05 0.16
N ASN A 295 19.19 -0.91 -0.63
CA ASN A 295 18.52 -2.09 -0.10
C ASN A 295 19.57 -3.10 0.41
N ARG A 296 19.86 -3.04 1.72
CA ARG A 296 20.76 -3.96 2.42
C ARG A 296 20.02 -4.60 3.60
N GLU A 297 20.46 -5.78 4.03
CA GLU A 297 19.93 -6.43 5.21
C GLU A 297 20.06 -5.52 6.45
N GLY A 298 18.97 -5.36 7.21
CA GLY A 298 18.94 -4.50 8.39
C GLY A 298 18.76 -2.99 8.12
N GLY A 299 18.33 -2.60 6.91
CA GLY A 299 18.00 -1.21 6.59
C GLY A 299 16.99 -0.60 7.57
N VAL A 300 17.31 0.59 8.09
CA VAL A 300 16.53 1.26 9.14
C VAL A 300 15.43 2.15 8.57
N LEU A 301 15.52 2.51 7.28
CA LEU A 301 14.55 3.39 6.61
C LEU A 301 13.11 2.87 6.67
N ARG A 302 12.90 1.54 6.67
CA ARG A 302 11.57 0.93 6.81
C ARG A 302 10.96 1.21 8.19
N LEU A 303 11.77 1.09 9.25
CA LEU A 303 11.35 1.39 10.62
C LEU A 303 11.00 2.88 10.75
N GLU A 304 11.83 3.74 10.18
CA GLU A 304 11.60 5.19 10.17
C GLU A 304 10.30 5.56 9.43
N ALA A 305 10.06 5.00 8.23
CA ALA A 305 8.81 5.19 7.52
C ALA A 305 7.59 4.75 8.35
N MET A 306 7.68 3.60 9.03
CA MET A 306 6.60 3.09 9.87
C MET A 306 6.30 4.01 11.06
N ILE A 307 7.33 4.54 11.72
CA ILE A 307 7.17 5.48 12.83
C ILE A 307 6.53 6.77 12.33
N LEU A 308 7.05 7.35 11.25
CA LEU A 308 6.50 8.59 10.69
C LEU A 308 5.03 8.43 10.24
N ARG A 309 4.63 7.24 9.74
CA ARG A 309 3.21 6.95 9.46
C ARG A 309 2.33 6.99 10.70
N ARG A 310 2.79 6.42 11.83
CA ARG A 310 2.05 6.49 13.11
C ARG A 310 2.02 7.90 13.70
N MET A 311 2.94 8.76 13.27
CA MET A 311 3.03 10.16 13.67
C MET A 311 2.26 11.13 12.76
N ALA A 312 1.51 10.61 11.78
CA ALA A 312 0.74 11.44 10.86
C ALA A 312 -0.19 12.42 11.59
N GLY A 313 -0.12 13.69 11.22
CA GLY A 313 -0.93 14.78 11.77
C GLY A 313 -0.48 15.27 13.16
N LYS A 314 0.53 14.66 13.78
CA LYS A 314 1.05 15.09 15.08
C LYS A 314 2.06 16.23 14.91
N PRO A 315 1.87 17.41 15.54
CA PRO A 315 2.80 18.54 15.41
C PRO A 315 4.17 18.22 16.03
N HIS A 316 5.18 19.06 15.82
CA HIS A 316 6.53 18.90 16.40
C HIS A 316 7.29 17.62 16.00
N VAL A 317 6.85 16.95 14.94
CA VAL A 317 7.54 15.81 14.31
C VAL A 317 7.43 15.95 12.80
N ALA A 318 8.50 15.60 12.07
CA ALA A 318 8.47 15.59 10.61
C ALA A 318 7.34 14.69 10.08
N GLN A 319 6.63 15.13 9.04
CA GLN A 319 5.51 14.36 8.47
C GLN A 319 5.99 13.52 7.29
N LEU A 320 5.55 12.26 7.20
CA LEU A 320 5.79 11.44 6.02
C LEU A 320 4.84 11.87 4.90
N LEU A 321 5.41 12.26 3.76
CA LEU A 321 4.66 12.57 2.55
C LEU A 321 4.53 11.33 1.67
N GLN A 322 5.64 10.60 1.49
CA GLN A 322 5.67 9.38 0.69
C GLN A 322 6.77 8.43 1.19
N SER A 323 6.61 7.14 0.94
CA SER A 323 7.68 6.16 1.12
C SER A 323 7.57 5.11 0.04
N GLY A 324 8.69 4.50 -0.33
CA GLY A 324 8.70 3.47 -1.35
C GLY A 324 10.00 2.68 -1.35
N LYS A 325 9.97 1.57 -2.09
CA LYS A 325 11.13 0.74 -2.36
C LYS A 325 11.31 0.61 -3.86
N LYS A 326 12.51 0.89 -4.34
CA LYS A 326 12.99 0.61 -5.69
C LYS A 326 13.91 -0.61 -5.63
N GLU A 327 14.35 -1.11 -6.78
CA GLU A 327 15.19 -2.30 -6.87
C GLU A 327 16.49 -2.15 -6.06
N LEU A 328 17.14 -0.99 -6.18
CA LEU A 328 18.46 -0.74 -5.57
C LEU A 328 18.40 -0.01 -4.23
N TYR A 329 17.32 0.72 -3.95
CA TYR A 329 17.22 1.57 -2.75
C TYR A 329 15.79 1.68 -2.25
N SER A 330 15.64 1.93 -0.95
CA SER A 330 14.40 2.39 -0.33
C SER A 330 14.47 3.90 -0.14
N TYR A 331 13.33 4.57 -0.16
CA TYR A 331 13.27 6.01 0.04
C TYR A 331 12.07 6.43 0.88
N ILE A 332 12.23 7.55 1.57
CA ILE A 332 11.18 8.28 2.25
C ILE A 332 11.25 9.74 1.82
N VAL A 333 10.09 10.33 1.57
CA VAL A 333 9.87 11.74 1.31
C VAL A 333 9.11 12.29 2.51
N MET A 334 9.66 13.29 3.16
CA MET A 334 9.08 13.91 4.35
C MET A 334 9.09 15.43 4.23
N THR A 335 8.37 16.09 5.13
CA THR A 335 8.37 17.56 5.23
C THR A 335 9.80 18.09 5.22
N LEU A 336 10.08 19.04 4.33
CA LEU A 336 11.33 19.79 4.35
C LEU A 336 11.33 20.68 5.60
N LEU A 337 12.33 20.52 6.46
CA LEU A 337 12.51 21.35 7.66
C LEU A 337 13.53 22.46 7.38
N GLY A 338 13.53 23.47 8.23
CA GLY A 338 14.53 24.53 8.24
C GLY A 338 15.84 24.09 8.92
N GLU A 339 16.57 25.06 9.44
CA GLU A 339 17.87 24.85 10.08
C GLU A 339 17.72 24.00 11.36
N SER A 340 18.65 23.07 11.54
CA SER A 340 18.74 22.26 12.76
C SER A 340 19.15 23.13 13.96
N LEU A 341 18.80 22.71 15.18
CA LEU A 341 19.24 23.39 16.38
C LEU A 341 20.77 23.44 16.49
N ASP A 342 21.47 22.41 16.00
CA ASP A 342 22.93 22.40 15.97
C ASP A 342 23.52 23.51 15.09
N GLU A 343 22.93 23.74 13.91
CA GLU A 343 23.32 24.84 13.00
C GLU A 343 22.99 26.20 13.60
N ILE A 344 21.79 26.36 14.15
CA ILE A 344 21.36 27.60 14.79
C ILE A 344 22.30 27.93 15.97
N PHE A 345 22.64 26.94 16.81
CA PHE A 345 23.56 27.16 17.92
C PHE A 345 24.97 27.52 17.47
N ARG A 346 25.46 26.96 16.35
CA ARG A 346 26.74 27.36 15.77
C ARG A 346 26.73 28.81 15.29
N GLN A 347 25.63 29.29 14.72
CA GLN A 347 25.50 30.67 14.25
C GLN A 347 25.45 31.70 15.38
N ILE A 348 24.82 31.37 16.51
CA ILE A 348 24.68 32.29 17.66
C ILE A 348 25.78 32.12 18.72
N ASN A 349 26.90 31.48 18.37
CA ASN A 349 28.00 31.18 19.30
C ASN A 349 27.56 30.43 20.57
N LYS A 350 26.52 29.60 20.47
CA LYS A 350 25.95 28.77 21.55
C LYS A 350 25.41 29.56 22.76
N VAL A 351 25.14 30.85 22.60
CA VAL A 351 24.55 31.69 23.65
C VAL A 351 23.10 32.01 23.29
N CYS A 352 22.17 31.65 24.16
CA CYS A 352 20.76 31.99 24.02
C CYS A 352 20.13 32.33 25.38
N THR A 353 19.07 33.15 25.36
CA THR A 353 18.39 33.58 26.59
C THR A 353 17.71 32.40 27.29
N VAL A 354 17.51 32.50 28.61
CA VAL A 354 16.75 31.50 29.38
C VAL A 354 15.35 31.29 28.81
N SER A 355 14.68 32.37 28.37
CA SER A 355 13.36 32.29 27.73
C SER A 355 13.38 31.43 26.46
N THR A 356 14.40 31.59 25.61
CA THR A 356 14.61 30.76 24.42
C THR A 356 14.86 29.30 24.80
N GLN A 357 15.73 29.04 25.78
CA GLN A 357 16.03 27.68 26.26
C GLN A 357 14.77 26.96 26.75
N VAL A 358 13.93 27.65 27.54
CA VAL A 358 12.67 27.11 28.04
C VAL A 358 11.70 26.77 26.90
N ARG A 359 11.53 27.67 25.91
CA ARG A 359 10.67 27.42 24.74
C ARG A 359 11.13 26.22 23.91
N ILE A 360 12.44 26.10 23.71
CA ILE A 360 13.06 24.94 23.04
C ILE A 360 12.73 23.66 23.82
N GLY A 361 12.96 23.67 25.14
CA GLY A 361 12.66 22.54 26.01
C GLY A 361 11.21 22.09 25.94
N ILE A 362 10.27 23.04 25.99
CA ILE A 362 8.82 22.75 25.90
C ILE A 362 8.47 22.08 24.56
N ASN A 363 8.96 22.61 23.43
CA ASN A 363 8.69 22.05 22.11
C ASN A 363 9.22 20.60 21.99
N ILE A 364 10.47 20.39 22.41
CA ILE A 364 11.11 19.08 22.34
C ILE A 364 10.39 18.08 23.25
N LEU A 365 10.06 18.46 24.49
CA LEU A 365 9.33 17.59 25.43
C LEU A 365 7.96 17.20 24.89
N PHE A 366 7.26 18.13 24.24
CA PHE A 366 5.99 17.84 23.60
C PHE A 366 6.13 16.88 22.40
N GLY A 367 7.16 17.06 21.56
CA GLY A 367 7.51 16.10 20.50
C GLY A 367 7.84 14.70 21.04
N ILE A 368 8.65 14.61 22.10
CA ILE A 368 8.99 13.34 22.76
C ILE A 368 7.74 12.65 23.31
N LYS A 369 6.86 13.39 24.01
CA LYS A 369 5.60 12.85 24.51
C LYS A 369 4.83 12.17 23.39
N GLN A 370 4.67 12.83 22.25
CA GLN A 370 3.92 12.29 21.13
C GLN A 370 4.56 11.01 20.55
N ILE A 371 5.89 10.94 20.48
CA ILE A 371 6.62 9.73 20.07
C ILE A 371 6.38 8.59 21.07
N HIS A 372 6.33 8.90 22.36
CA HIS A 372 6.06 7.92 23.42
C HIS A 372 4.60 7.44 23.39
N ASP A 373 3.64 8.32 23.15
CA ASP A 373 2.21 8.00 23.06
C ASP A 373 1.92 6.99 21.93
N VAL A 374 2.73 6.97 20.86
CA VAL A 374 2.62 5.97 19.77
C VAL A 374 3.44 4.69 20.00
N GLY A 375 4.09 4.57 21.16
CA GLY A 375 4.80 3.36 21.60
C GLY A 375 6.27 3.27 21.21
N PHE A 376 6.92 4.37 20.81
CA PHE A 376 8.33 4.39 20.41
C PHE A 376 9.20 5.25 21.32
N ILE A 377 10.50 4.96 21.33
CA ILE A 377 11.54 5.80 21.92
C ILE A 377 12.52 6.17 20.79
N HIS A 378 12.90 7.44 20.69
CA HIS A 378 13.76 7.96 19.62
C HIS A 378 15.20 7.42 19.67
N ARG A 379 15.80 7.33 20.87
CA ARG A 379 17.17 6.85 21.17
C ARG A 379 18.35 7.62 20.56
N ASP A 380 18.14 8.54 19.62
CA ASP A 380 19.19 9.43 19.07
C ASP A 380 18.75 10.89 19.06
N LEU A 381 18.26 11.38 20.20
CA LEU A 381 17.82 12.76 20.31
C LEU A 381 19.02 13.67 20.61
N LYS A 382 19.33 14.57 19.68
CA LYS A 382 20.43 15.54 19.75
C LYS A 382 20.06 16.80 18.97
N PRO A 383 20.75 17.94 19.17
CA PRO A 383 20.44 19.18 18.44
C PRO A 383 20.44 19.04 16.91
N ALA A 384 21.23 18.11 16.37
CA ALA A 384 21.26 17.84 14.93
C ALA A 384 20.01 17.11 14.40
N ASN A 385 19.21 16.48 15.27
CA ASN A 385 17.99 15.73 14.91
C ASN A 385 16.70 16.49 15.34
N VAL A 386 16.83 17.79 15.58
CA VAL A 386 15.73 18.70 15.88
C VAL A 386 15.92 19.96 15.04
N ALA A 387 14.91 20.35 14.27
CA ALA A 387 14.98 21.51 13.38
C ALA A 387 13.74 22.39 13.49
N LEU A 388 13.86 23.66 13.12
CA LEU A 388 12.69 24.52 12.94
C LEU A 388 11.86 24.07 11.74
N GLY A 389 10.57 24.39 11.72
CA GLY A 389 9.80 24.33 10.49
C GLY A 389 10.44 25.20 9.40
N HIS A 390 10.18 24.87 8.13
CA HIS A 390 10.75 25.62 7.02
C HIS A 390 10.31 27.10 7.04
N LYS A 391 11.18 28.03 6.60
CA LYS A 391 10.95 29.48 6.67
C LYS A 391 9.68 29.93 5.94
N SER A 392 9.26 29.19 4.92
CA SER A 392 8.03 29.46 4.17
C SER A 392 6.77 28.83 4.79
N SER A 393 6.90 28.00 5.83
CA SER A 393 5.78 27.35 6.50
C SER A 393 5.25 28.16 7.69
N ALA A 394 3.97 27.99 8.03
CA ALA A 394 3.38 28.50 9.27
C ALA A 394 4.08 27.93 10.53
N GLU A 395 4.74 26.78 10.37
CA GLU A 395 5.50 26.07 11.40
C GLU A 395 6.93 26.59 11.60
N SER A 396 7.34 27.67 10.90
CA SER A 396 8.70 28.24 10.94
C SER A 396 9.24 28.60 12.33
N ARG A 397 8.36 28.72 13.34
CA ARG A 397 8.69 29.05 14.73
C ARG A 397 8.66 27.85 15.67
N PHE A 398 8.29 26.68 15.19
CA PHE A 398 8.13 25.47 15.98
C PHE A 398 9.20 24.43 15.64
N LEU A 399 9.67 23.74 16.67
CA LEU A 399 10.68 22.70 16.51
C LEU A 399 10.03 21.35 16.21
N HIS A 400 10.69 20.61 15.33
CA HIS A 400 10.30 19.31 14.83
C HIS A 400 11.42 18.30 15.06
N ILE A 401 11.08 17.15 15.63
CA ILE A 401 12.00 16.01 15.76
C ILE A 401 11.98 15.22 14.45
N PHE A 402 13.17 14.83 13.98
CA PHE A 402 13.36 14.03 12.77
C PHE A 402 14.50 13.03 12.96
N ASP A 403 14.70 12.14 11.99
CA ASP A 403 15.69 11.06 11.99
C ASP A 403 15.45 9.94 13.01
N PHE A 404 14.58 8.99 12.64
CA PHE A 404 14.20 7.86 13.50
C PHE A 404 15.02 6.59 13.23
N GLY A 405 16.17 6.68 12.56
CA GLY A 405 16.98 5.52 12.19
C GLY A 405 17.42 4.65 13.37
N LEU A 406 17.52 5.24 14.56
CA LEU A 406 17.82 4.53 15.81
C LEU A 406 16.63 4.37 16.73
N ALA A 407 15.40 4.69 16.32
CA ALA A 407 14.24 4.55 17.18
C ALA A 407 13.93 3.08 17.51
N ARG A 408 13.09 2.85 18.51
CA ARG A 408 12.66 1.50 18.90
C ARG A 408 11.31 1.51 19.59
N GLU A 409 10.51 0.52 19.26
CA GLU A 409 9.26 0.23 19.94
C GLU A 409 9.52 -0.26 21.38
N PHE A 410 8.85 0.36 22.36
CA PHE A 410 8.91 -0.04 23.76
C PHE A 410 7.58 -0.59 24.30
N ILE A 411 6.48 -0.33 23.59
CA ILE A 411 5.15 -0.91 23.88
C ILE A 411 4.85 -1.96 22.81
N VAL A 412 4.55 -3.19 23.22
CA VAL A 412 4.13 -4.27 22.32
C VAL A 412 2.72 -4.67 22.70
N THR A 413 1.83 -4.78 21.72
CA THR A 413 0.49 -5.33 21.92
C THR A 413 0.55 -6.83 21.75
N ASP A 414 0.03 -7.59 22.73
CA ASP A 414 -0.10 -9.04 22.58
C ASP A 414 -1.31 -9.42 21.70
N ALA A 415 -1.45 -10.73 21.43
CA ALA A 415 -2.53 -11.26 20.60
C ALA A 415 -3.93 -10.98 21.18
N ASP A 416 -4.03 -10.69 22.48
CA ASP A 416 -5.27 -10.39 23.19
C ASP A 416 -5.57 -8.87 23.22
N GLY A 417 -4.77 -8.06 22.53
CA GLY A 417 -4.95 -6.61 22.47
C GLY A 417 -4.41 -5.85 23.68
N ARG A 418 -3.74 -6.51 24.64
CA ARG A 418 -3.17 -5.86 25.83
C ARG A 418 -1.78 -5.30 25.52
N THR A 419 -1.58 -4.05 25.89
CA THR A 419 -0.29 -3.36 25.73
C THR A 419 0.64 -3.72 26.89
N LYS A 420 1.83 -4.24 26.56
CA LYS A 420 2.89 -4.54 27.53
C LYS A 420 4.17 -3.82 27.17
N MET A 421 4.86 -3.32 28.19
CA MET A 421 6.20 -2.75 28.01
C MET A 421 7.20 -3.87 27.69
N ARG A 422 8.08 -3.65 26.71
CA ARG A 422 9.14 -4.61 26.38
C ARG A 422 10.04 -4.83 27.60
N ARG A 423 10.33 -6.10 27.91
CA ARG A 423 11.28 -6.44 28.96
C ARG A 423 12.68 -5.85 28.65
N PRO A 424 13.39 -5.33 29.67
CA PRO A 424 14.78 -4.91 29.52
C PRO A 424 15.64 -6.02 28.93
N ARG A 425 16.60 -5.67 28.08
CA ARG A 425 17.55 -6.65 27.55
C ARG A 425 18.57 -6.99 28.64
N PRO A 426 18.89 -8.29 28.84
CA PRO A 426 19.93 -8.69 29.80
C PRO A 426 21.34 -8.26 29.34
N CYS A 427 21.54 -8.07 28.03
CA CYS A 427 22.81 -7.59 27.47
C CYS A 427 22.56 -6.71 26.25
N VAL A 428 23.36 -5.65 26.07
CA VAL A 428 23.24 -4.71 24.94
C VAL A 428 24.59 -4.57 24.26
N HIS A 429 24.68 -4.93 22.98
CA HIS A 429 25.87 -4.61 22.18
C HIS A 429 25.88 -3.13 21.82
N PHE A 430 26.99 -2.46 22.14
CA PHE A 430 27.23 -1.08 21.74
C PHE A 430 27.26 -0.98 20.21
N ARG A 431 26.29 -0.26 19.63
CA ARG A 431 26.36 0.20 18.24
C ARG A 431 26.43 1.72 18.27
N TYR A 432 27.61 2.23 17.91
CA TYR A 432 27.98 3.63 17.74
C TYR A 432 27.71 4.56 18.94
N ALA A 433 28.75 4.77 19.76
CA ALA A 433 28.97 6.04 20.45
C ALA A 433 30.45 6.17 20.78
N ASN A 434 31.05 7.30 20.42
CA ASN A 434 32.30 7.74 21.02
C ASN A 434 32.16 7.71 22.54
N ARG A 435 32.89 6.78 23.16
CA ARG A 435 33.44 6.64 24.53
C ARG A 435 33.16 7.71 25.62
N ARG A 436 32.00 8.37 25.71
CA ARG A 436 31.84 9.53 26.62
C ARG A 436 30.76 9.47 27.70
N TYR A 437 29.85 8.51 27.74
CA TYR A 437 28.90 8.46 28.86
C TYR A 437 28.62 7.02 29.29
N THR A 438 29.43 6.54 30.22
CA THR A 438 29.03 5.56 31.22
C THR A 438 29.09 6.28 32.57
N SER A 439 27.97 6.38 33.28
CA SER A 439 28.01 6.52 34.74
C SER A 439 27.73 5.15 35.35
N VAL A 440 28.46 4.90 36.43
CA VAL A 440 28.54 3.67 37.25
C VAL A 440 27.16 3.17 37.67
#